data_AF-A0A2T2S4G8-F1
#
_entry.id   AF-A0A2T2S4G8-F1
#
_cell.length_a   1.000
_cell.length_b   1.000
_cell.length_c   1.000
_cell.angle_alpha   90.00
_cell.angle_beta   90.00
_cell.angle_gamma   90.00
#
_symmetry.space_group_name_H-M   'P 1'
#
loop_
_entity.id
_entity.type
_entity.pdbx_description
1 polymer ?
#
loop_
_entity_poly.entity_id
_entity_poly.type
_entity_poly.pdbx_seq_one_letter_code
_entity_poly.pdbx_strand_id
1 'polypeptide(L)'
;NESSITQLNGNDNEATVEQGPSDALPGQENLAVLVQNGSFNQTTIRQRGQNNIAGIRLDGDDNGITLEQTGSNNEYLLDFTGSGLGNMGSSTTHQVSQIGTNNRLVQVGEGRMPFNVRQRGDGMRMVIRHDGN
;
A
#
# COMPACT_ATOMS: atom_id res chain seq x y z
N ASN A 1 -5.63 -9.99 -13.16
CA ASN A 1 -4.78 -8.89 -12.66
C ASN A 1 -5.45 -7.61 -13.07
N GLU A 2 -5.88 -6.85 -12.07
CA GLU A 2 -6.59 -5.59 -12.24
C GLU A 2 -5.85 -4.52 -11.45
N SER A 3 -5.68 -3.35 -12.05
CA SER A 3 -5.14 -2.17 -11.38
C SER A 3 -5.98 -0.95 -11.75
N SER A 4 -6.23 -0.10 -10.76
CA SER A 4 -6.91 1.17 -10.94
C SER A 4 -6.16 2.24 -10.15
N ILE A 5 -5.81 3.33 -10.83
CA ILE A 5 -5.13 4.48 -10.25
C ILE A 5 -6.00 5.70 -10.55
N THR A 6 -6.38 6.42 -9.51
CA THR A 6 -7.12 7.69 -9.60
C THR A 6 -6.34 8.77 -8.87
N GLN A 7 -6.05 9.86 -9.57
CA GLN A 7 -5.35 11.01 -9.02
C GLN A 7 -6.30 12.22 -9.08
N LEU A 8 -6.53 12.88 -7.95
CA LEU A 8 -7.45 14.00 -7.78
C LEU A 8 -6.69 15.20 -7.22
N ASN A 9 -7.04 16.41 -7.67
CA ASN A 9 -6.55 17.69 -7.18
C ASN A 9 -5.06 17.74 -6.79
N GLY A 10 -4.19 18.10 -7.73
CA GLY A 10 -2.75 18.31 -7.47
C GLY A 10 -1.90 18.02 -8.69
N ASN A 11 -0.60 18.27 -8.58
CA ASN A 11 0.40 18.00 -9.61
C ASN A 11 1.44 16.97 -9.12
N ASP A 12 2.12 16.32 -10.06
CA ASP A 12 3.30 15.48 -9.82
C ASP A 12 3.09 14.27 -8.90
N ASN A 13 1.88 13.70 -8.90
CA ASN A 13 1.64 12.40 -8.26
C ASN A 13 2.20 11.26 -9.13
N GLU A 14 2.97 10.37 -8.54
CA GLU A 14 3.49 9.16 -9.18
C GLU A 14 2.83 7.91 -8.59
N ALA A 15 2.40 7.01 -9.47
CA ALA A 15 1.75 5.77 -9.08
C ALA A 15 2.23 4.63 -9.97
N THR A 16 2.79 3.59 -9.35
CA THR A 16 3.26 2.39 -10.04
C THR A 16 2.63 1.15 -9.41
N VAL A 17 2.06 0.29 -10.25
CA VAL A 17 1.52 -1.02 -9.85
C VAL A 17 2.21 -2.10 -10.71
N GLU A 18 2.94 -2.99 -10.05
CA GLU A 18 3.57 -4.15 -10.66
C GLU A 18 2.89 -5.43 -10.14
N GLN A 19 2.29 -6.20 -11.04
CA GLN A 19 1.63 -7.47 -10.72
C GLN A 19 2.30 -8.60 -11.50
N GLY A 20 2.72 -9.66 -10.82
CA GLY A 20 3.47 -10.74 -11.46
C GLY A 20 3.47 -12.06 -10.68
N PRO A 21 4.11 -13.10 -11.21
CA PRO A 21 4.28 -14.35 -10.49
C PRO A 21 5.20 -14.21 -9.27
N SER A 22 5.07 -15.15 -8.35
CA SER A 22 6.07 -15.40 -7.31
C SER A 22 6.84 -16.68 -7.64
N ASP A 23 7.86 -17.01 -6.85
CA ASP A 23 8.63 -18.24 -7.02
C ASP A 23 7.78 -19.52 -6.93
N ALA A 24 6.64 -19.46 -6.23
CA ALA A 24 5.78 -20.63 -5.95
C ALA A 24 4.39 -20.57 -6.59
N LEU A 25 3.92 -19.39 -7.02
CA LEU A 25 2.52 -19.17 -7.43
C LEU A 25 2.42 -18.34 -8.71
N PRO A 26 1.44 -18.65 -9.59
CA PRO A 26 1.18 -17.86 -10.77
C PRO A 26 0.76 -16.43 -10.39
N GLY A 27 1.07 -15.47 -11.26
CA GLY A 27 0.77 -14.05 -11.05
C GLY A 27 -0.65 -13.66 -11.47
N GLN A 28 -1.69 -14.24 -10.88
CA GLN A 28 -3.08 -14.10 -11.37
C GLN A 28 -4.01 -13.49 -10.32
N GLU A 29 -5.13 -12.89 -10.76
CA GLU A 29 -6.18 -12.37 -9.87
C GLU A 29 -5.72 -11.36 -8.81
N ASN A 30 -4.57 -10.71 -8.99
CA ASN A 30 -4.18 -9.61 -8.11
C ASN A 30 -5.01 -8.36 -8.43
N LEU A 31 -5.40 -7.63 -7.40
CA LEU A 31 -6.16 -6.39 -7.47
C LEU A 31 -5.41 -5.28 -6.74
N ALA A 32 -5.23 -4.13 -7.39
CA ALA A 32 -4.68 -2.94 -6.76
C ALA A 32 -5.55 -1.71 -7.09
N VAL A 33 -6.00 -1.00 -6.06
CA VAL A 33 -6.75 0.25 -6.19
C VAL A 33 -6.00 1.33 -5.43
N LEU A 34 -5.68 2.42 -6.12
CA LEU A 34 -4.99 3.58 -5.56
C LEU A 34 -5.79 4.84 -5.86
N VAL A 35 -6.06 5.62 -4.82
CA VAL A 35 -6.63 6.97 -4.91
C VAL A 35 -5.68 7.93 -4.21
N GLN A 36 -5.16 8.91 -4.94
CA GLN A 36 -4.30 9.98 -4.42
C GLN A 36 -5.02 11.32 -4.60
N ASN A 37 -5.23 12.05 -3.51
CA ASN A 37 -5.74 13.42 -3.51
C ASN A 37 -4.68 14.34 -2.90
N GLY A 38 -4.21 15.35 -3.65
CA GLY A 38 -3.07 16.19 -3.28
C GLY A 38 -1.94 16.15 -4.31
N SER A 39 -0.77 16.69 -3.97
CA SER A 39 0.40 16.84 -4.86
C SER A 39 1.63 16.06 -4.36
N PHE A 40 2.54 15.71 -5.27
CA PHE A 40 3.80 15.01 -4.95
C PHE A 40 3.66 13.68 -4.18
N ASN A 41 2.52 13.00 -4.30
CA ASN A 41 2.34 11.68 -3.71
C ASN A 41 2.96 10.62 -4.60
N GLN A 42 3.79 9.74 -4.03
CA GLN A 42 4.46 8.67 -4.73
C GLN A 42 4.04 7.33 -4.14
N THR A 43 3.44 6.45 -4.93
CA THR A 43 2.99 5.14 -4.45
C THR A 43 3.44 4.03 -5.37
N THR A 44 4.10 3.03 -4.77
CA THR A 44 4.48 1.80 -5.47
C THR A 44 3.81 0.59 -4.82
N ILE A 45 3.09 -0.19 -5.62
CA ILE A 45 2.48 -1.46 -5.22
C ILE A 45 3.12 -2.58 -6.04
N ARG A 46 3.68 -3.58 -5.35
CA ARG A 46 4.19 -4.81 -5.96
C ARG A 46 3.44 -6.01 -5.43
N GLN A 47 2.76 -6.74 -6.31
CA GLN A 47 2.02 -7.96 -5.96
C GLN A 47 2.59 -9.14 -6.74
N ARG A 48 3.13 -10.11 -6.02
CA ARG A 48 3.73 -11.34 -6.57
C ARG A 48 2.97 -12.56 -6.07
N GLY A 49 2.48 -13.39 -6.98
CA GLY A 49 1.62 -14.54 -6.68
C GLY A 49 0.17 -14.25 -7.03
N GLN A 50 -0.79 -14.85 -6.30
CA GLN A 50 -2.20 -14.86 -6.72
C GLN A 50 -3.16 -14.28 -5.68
N ASN A 51 -4.25 -13.65 -6.14
CA ASN A 51 -5.32 -13.17 -5.26
C ASN A 51 -4.87 -12.16 -4.18
N ASN A 52 -3.79 -11.40 -4.41
CA ASN A 52 -3.40 -10.34 -3.49
C ASN A 52 -4.22 -9.08 -3.78
N ILE A 53 -4.64 -8.39 -2.72
CA ILE A 53 -5.50 -7.21 -2.79
C ILE A 53 -4.81 -6.03 -2.09
N ALA A 54 -4.72 -4.90 -2.77
CA ALA A 54 -4.22 -3.65 -2.23
C ALA A 54 -5.24 -2.54 -2.46
N GLY A 55 -5.65 -1.86 -1.40
CA GLY A 55 -6.45 -0.63 -1.44
C GLY A 55 -5.73 0.50 -0.72
N ILE A 56 -5.41 1.59 -1.42
CA ILE A 56 -4.71 2.72 -0.84
C ILE A 56 -5.46 4.01 -1.17
N ARG A 57 -5.85 4.76 -0.15
CA ARG A 57 -6.35 6.13 -0.24
C ARG A 57 -5.39 7.06 0.49
N LEU A 58 -4.89 8.07 -0.22
CA LEU A 58 -4.04 9.14 0.31
C LEU A 58 -4.73 10.47 0.09
N ASP A 59 -4.84 11.25 1.16
CA ASP A 59 -5.40 12.61 1.14
C ASP A 59 -4.41 13.57 1.80
N GLY A 60 -3.64 14.29 0.99
CA GLY A 60 -2.56 15.18 1.42
C GLY A 60 -1.39 15.20 0.44
N ASP A 61 -0.31 15.89 0.81
CA ASP A 61 0.83 16.15 -0.07
C ASP A 61 2.11 15.44 0.40
N ASP A 62 3.07 15.22 -0.51
CA ASP A 62 4.41 14.67 -0.21
C ASP A 62 4.37 13.32 0.52
N ASN A 63 3.54 12.39 0.07
CA ASN A 63 3.42 11.07 0.68
C ASN A 63 4.03 9.95 -0.17
N GLY A 64 5.07 9.30 0.35
CA GLY A 64 5.72 8.13 -0.22
C GLY A 64 5.26 6.83 0.42
N ILE A 65 4.63 5.95 -0.38
CA ILE A 65 4.15 4.63 0.06
C ILE A 65 4.77 3.53 -0.80
N THR A 66 5.27 2.47 -0.17
CA THR A 66 5.67 1.23 -0.83
C THR A 66 4.95 0.04 -0.19
N LEU A 67 4.25 -0.73 -1.01
CA LEU A 67 3.61 -1.98 -0.64
C LEU A 67 4.20 -3.14 -1.44
N GLU A 68 4.60 -4.20 -0.75
CA GLU A 68 4.98 -5.48 -1.34
C GLU A 68 4.12 -6.62 -0.76
N GLN A 69 3.41 -7.34 -1.61
CA GLN A 69 2.64 -8.53 -1.26
C GLN A 69 3.19 -9.72 -2.05
N THR A 70 3.76 -10.70 -1.36
CA THR A 70 4.30 -11.92 -1.96
C THR A 70 3.60 -13.14 -1.37
N GLY A 71 2.94 -13.93 -2.22
CA GLY A 71 2.20 -15.14 -1.83
C GLY A 71 0.76 -15.11 -2.33
N SER A 72 -0.20 -15.51 -1.51
CA SER A 72 -1.62 -15.49 -1.89
C SER A 72 -2.57 -14.93 -0.86
N ASN A 73 -3.68 -14.36 -1.33
CA ASN A 73 -4.76 -13.85 -0.48
C ASN A 73 -4.27 -12.83 0.58
N ASN A 74 -3.18 -12.11 0.30
CA ASN A 74 -2.76 -11.03 1.18
C ASN A 74 -3.60 -9.79 0.88
N GLU A 75 -4.05 -9.11 1.92
CA GLU A 75 -4.90 -7.93 1.83
C GLU A 75 -4.27 -6.79 2.61
N TYR A 76 -4.11 -5.64 1.94
CA TYR A 76 -3.67 -4.41 2.56
C TYR A 76 -4.67 -3.29 2.25
N LEU A 77 -5.12 -2.61 3.30
CA LEU A 77 -5.92 -1.39 3.19
C LEU A 77 -5.24 -0.24 3.93
N LEU A 78 -5.01 0.86 3.23
CA LEU A 78 -4.57 2.13 3.80
C LEU A 78 -5.62 3.21 3.51
N ASP A 79 -6.05 3.90 4.55
CA ASP A 79 -6.77 5.17 4.45
C ASP A 79 -6.05 6.20 5.31
N PHE A 80 -5.34 7.11 4.65
CA PHE A 80 -4.50 8.10 5.32
C PHE A 80 -4.81 9.51 4.85
N THR A 81 -5.04 10.39 5.82
CA THR A 81 -5.18 11.83 5.62
C THR A 81 -4.04 12.56 6.33
N GLY A 82 -3.17 13.22 5.57
CA GLY A 82 -2.01 13.93 6.09
C GLY A 82 -0.91 14.12 5.05
N SER A 83 0.08 14.92 5.40
CA SER A 83 1.23 15.21 4.53
C SER A 83 2.53 14.80 5.23
N GLY A 84 3.59 14.61 4.44
CA GLY A 84 4.94 14.45 4.98
C GLY A 84 5.32 13.04 5.40
N LEU A 85 4.72 12.00 4.79
CA LEU A 85 5.36 10.67 4.76
C LEU A 85 6.68 10.70 3.98
N GLY A 86 6.98 11.82 3.33
CA GLY A 86 8.20 12.09 2.59
C GLY A 86 8.26 11.29 1.30
N ASN A 87 9.18 11.67 0.43
CA ASN A 87 9.30 11.09 -0.89
C ASN A 87 9.85 9.66 -0.84
N MET A 88 9.58 8.85 -1.88
CA MET A 88 10.15 7.51 -1.97
C MET A 88 11.68 7.55 -1.83
N GLY A 89 12.21 6.70 -0.95
CA GLY A 89 13.64 6.67 -0.63
C GLY A 89 14.03 7.57 0.55
N SER A 90 13.11 8.38 1.07
CA SER A 90 13.27 9.04 2.37
C SER A 90 13.15 8.02 3.51
N SER A 91 13.85 8.28 4.62
CA SER A 91 13.71 7.53 5.88
C SER A 91 12.29 7.56 6.48
N THR A 92 11.42 8.43 5.97
CA THR A 92 10.01 8.57 6.37
C THR A 92 9.04 7.76 5.50
N THR A 93 9.51 7.15 4.39
CA THR A 93 8.65 6.40 3.44
C THR A 93 7.92 5.29 4.18
N HIS A 94 6.61 5.21 4.00
CA HIS A 94 5.81 4.12 4.55
C HIS A 94 6.02 2.84 3.75
N GLN A 95 6.37 1.75 4.43
CA GLN A 95 6.72 0.47 3.83
C GLN A 95 5.93 -0.67 4.47
N VAL A 96 5.19 -1.39 3.63
CA VAL A 96 4.46 -2.59 4.03
C VAL A 96 4.95 -3.79 3.22
N SER A 97 5.28 -4.87 3.91
CA SER A 97 5.65 -6.14 3.31
C SER A 97 4.82 -7.28 3.90
N GLN A 98 3.99 -7.93 3.08
CA GLN A 98 3.20 -9.10 3.43
C GLN A 98 3.74 -10.31 2.67
N ILE A 99 4.29 -11.28 3.40
CA ILE A 99 4.89 -12.50 2.85
C ILE A 99 4.19 -13.72 3.44
N GLY A 100 3.57 -14.52 2.58
CA GLY A 100 2.84 -15.74 2.95
C GLY A 100 1.41 -15.69 2.46
N THR A 101 0.51 -16.34 3.20
CA THR A 101 -0.87 -16.58 2.77
C THR A 101 -1.88 -15.99 3.74
N ASN A 102 -2.97 -15.39 3.23
CA ASN A 102 -4.07 -14.88 4.06
C ASN A 102 -3.64 -13.83 5.11
N ASN A 103 -2.63 -13.01 4.82
CA ASN A 103 -2.26 -11.93 5.74
C ASN A 103 -3.10 -10.70 5.47
N ARG A 104 -3.63 -10.10 6.52
CA ARG A 104 -4.45 -8.90 6.43
C ARG A 104 -3.89 -7.80 7.30
N LEU A 105 -3.70 -6.64 6.70
CA LEU A 105 -3.30 -5.42 7.37
C LEU A 105 -4.22 -4.28 6.97
N VAL A 106 -4.79 -3.63 7.97
CA VAL A 106 -5.56 -2.40 7.77
C VAL A 106 -4.89 -1.30 8.58
N GLN A 107 -4.58 -0.19 7.92
CA GLN A 107 -4.07 1.02 8.55
C GLN A 107 -5.00 2.17 8.23
N VAL A 108 -5.49 2.85 9.26
CA VAL A 108 -6.40 3.99 9.13
C VAL A 108 -5.97 5.08 10.09
N GLY A 109 -5.94 6.33 9.62
CA GLY A 109 -5.88 7.46 10.52
C GLY A 109 -5.41 8.77 9.90
N GLU A 110 -5.38 9.80 10.74
CA GLU A 110 -5.17 11.20 10.34
C GLU A 110 -3.91 11.77 11.01
N GLY A 111 -3.12 12.56 10.27
CA GLY A 111 -2.04 13.41 10.78
C GLY A 111 -0.77 12.70 11.31
N ARG A 112 -0.85 11.45 11.75
CA ARG A 112 0.31 10.63 12.14
C ARG A 112 0.70 9.63 11.06
N MET A 113 2.02 9.48 10.88
CA MET A 113 2.57 8.56 9.90
C MET A 113 2.05 7.12 10.11
N PRO A 114 1.57 6.44 9.05
CA PRO A 114 1.29 5.02 9.11
C PRO A 114 2.57 4.26 9.47
N PHE A 115 2.40 3.09 10.09
CA PHE A 115 3.51 2.33 10.64
C PHE A 115 4.09 1.37 9.60
N ASN A 116 5.40 1.36 9.41
CA ASN A 116 6.04 0.31 8.63
C ASN A 116 5.69 -1.07 9.21
N VAL A 117 5.16 -1.96 8.36
CA VAL A 117 4.74 -3.30 8.80
C VAL A 117 5.40 -4.36 7.95
N ARG A 118 5.96 -5.37 8.62
CA ARG A 118 6.36 -6.63 8.00
C ARG A 118 5.57 -7.77 8.60
N GLN A 119 4.76 -8.41 7.79
CA GLN A 119 4.01 -9.62 8.11
C GLN A 119 4.67 -10.79 7.36
N ARG A 120 5.29 -11.73 8.08
CA ARG A 120 5.80 -13.00 7.49
C ARG A 120 5.16 -14.22 8.15
N GLY A 121 4.41 -15.01 7.39
CA GLY A 121 3.65 -16.16 7.89
C GLY A 121 2.27 -16.24 7.23
N ASP A 122 1.40 -17.08 7.78
CA ASP A 122 0.05 -17.27 7.25
C ASP A 122 -1.02 -16.83 8.27
N GLY A 123 -2.10 -16.21 7.79
CA GLY A 123 -3.26 -15.86 8.60
C GLY A 123 -3.05 -14.71 9.60
N MET A 124 -1.98 -13.93 9.47
CA MET A 124 -1.75 -12.81 10.37
C MET A 124 -2.74 -11.68 10.07
N ARG A 125 -3.42 -11.21 11.12
CA ARG A 125 -4.34 -10.08 11.04
C ARG A 125 -3.83 -8.96 11.92
N MET A 126 -3.63 -7.79 11.34
CA MET A 126 -3.23 -6.58 12.04
C MET A 126 -4.16 -5.44 11.65
N VAL A 127 -4.58 -4.66 12.64
CA VAL A 127 -5.32 -3.42 12.43
C VAL A 127 -4.60 -2.34 13.23
N ILE A 128 -4.15 -1.32 12.54
CA ILE A 128 -3.47 -0.18 13.14
C ILE A 128 -4.36 1.04 12.94
N ARG A 129 -4.67 1.72 14.03
CA ARG A 129 -5.33 3.02 14.01
C ARG A 129 -4.37 4.05 14.53
N HIS A 130 -4.19 5.13 13.80
CA HIS A 130 -3.34 6.24 14.19
C HIS A 130 -4.15 7.54 14.16
N ASP A 131 -4.79 7.85 15.29
CA ASP A 131 -5.54 9.09 15.45
C ASP A 131 -4.58 10.25 15.78
N GLY A 132 -4.82 11.42 15.17
CA GLY A 132 -4.12 12.66 15.49
C GLY A 132 -4.59 13.24 16.82
N ASN A 133 -3.65 13.74 17.63
CA ASN A 133 -3.95 14.63 18.75
C ASN A 133 -4.04 16.07 18.26
#